data_AF-A0A836SFM6-F1
#
_entry.id   AF-A0A836SFM6-F1
#
_cell.length_a   1.000
_cell.length_b   1.000
_cell.length_c   1.000
_cell.angle_alpha   90.00
_cell.angle_beta   90.00
_cell.angle_gamma   90.00
#
_symmetry.space_group_name_H-M   'P 1'
#
loop_
_entity.id
_entity.type
_entity.pdbx_description
1 polymer ?
#
loop_
_entity_poly.entity_id
_entity_poly.type
_entity_poly.pdbx_seq_one_letter_code
_entity_poly.pdbx_strand_id
1 'polypeptide(L)'
;MTEQLTIRNMLDELIAHNLLQPDQKAPIADTLSTTSQESITPWFVNALIAIGAWLSVIPFLVFIALLEIIHTPVSAILLGIVLIIGTIFLHQVNQKGLFLNQLALVLNLTGQVLFILGIAGEKHDVATTALATWFLEIILIGVYQNNILRFLSVLIATIAALVLLYDFEIHQGIHLLIVLLASGAVWYWIAEPQHLTDKMMATLYQPLGYGFVIALQTVLILSILPHSNAIPPLTWWFSTIGLTMVLLALEYYLLRNNGISITALKSYAIFVCTILIGLLLHQSPGIIAAIIVLLLGYQRGNRVLMGLAIVFLSVFFIAYYYHLNITLLMKSITLMSAGVALLVLRFVFKRIFPLSERGE
;
A
#
# COMPACT_ATOMS: atom_id res chain seq x y z
N MET A 1 0.55 1.38 -44.28
CA MET A 1 1.34 2.47 -43.66
C MET A 1 0.75 2.72 -42.29
N THR A 2 1.31 2.08 -41.28
CA THR A 2 1.01 2.36 -39.86
C THR A 2 1.59 3.74 -39.55
N GLU A 3 0.73 4.77 -39.52
CA GLU A 3 1.13 6.06 -38.95
C GLU A 3 1.66 5.80 -37.55
N GLN A 4 2.94 6.14 -37.31
CA GLN A 4 3.49 6.07 -35.98
C GLN A 4 2.63 6.94 -35.08
N LEU A 5 2.02 6.32 -34.06
CA LEU A 5 1.16 6.99 -33.10
C LEU A 5 2.05 7.86 -32.21
N THR A 6 2.37 9.05 -32.71
CA THR A 6 3.12 10.06 -31.96
C THR A 6 2.16 10.84 -31.08
N ILE A 7 2.64 11.33 -29.94
CA ILE A 7 1.84 12.17 -29.03
C ILE A 7 1.23 13.38 -29.78
N ARG A 8 1.96 13.89 -30.78
CA ARG A 8 1.50 14.96 -31.67
C ARG A 8 0.28 14.54 -32.48
N ASN A 9 0.35 13.40 -33.16
CA ASN A 9 -0.76 12.88 -33.97
C ASN A 9 -1.99 12.56 -33.10
N MET A 10 -1.77 12.02 -31.89
CA MET A 10 -2.85 11.76 -30.94
C MET A 10 -3.54 13.05 -30.46
N LEU A 11 -2.77 14.11 -30.16
CA LEU A 11 -3.34 15.42 -29.80
C LEU A 11 -4.15 16.02 -30.96
N ASP A 12 -3.65 15.89 -32.18
CA ASP A 12 -4.34 16.36 -33.39
C ASP A 12 -5.65 15.59 -33.64
N GLU A 13 -5.66 14.28 -33.42
CA GLU A 13 -6.85 13.42 -33.51
C GLU A 13 -7.89 13.76 -32.43
N LEU A 14 -7.46 14.02 -31.19
CA LEU A 14 -8.34 14.43 -30.09
C LEU A 14 -9.00 15.80 -30.34
N ILE A 15 -8.29 16.74 -30.96
CA ILE A 15 -8.85 18.03 -31.40
C ILE A 15 -9.83 17.81 -32.56
N ALA A 16 -9.48 16.98 -33.54
CA ALA A 16 -10.36 16.65 -34.66
C ALA A 16 -11.68 16.02 -34.21
N HIS A 17 -11.66 15.25 -33.12
CA HIS A 17 -12.86 14.64 -32.52
C HIS A 17 -13.57 15.53 -31.49
N ASN A 18 -13.22 16.82 -31.35
CA ASN A 18 -13.80 17.73 -30.35
C ASN A 18 -13.69 17.24 -28.89
N LEU A 19 -12.73 16.35 -28.62
CA LEU A 19 -12.45 15.86 -27.26
C LEU A 19 -11.46 16.76 -26.52
N LEU A 20 -10.80 17.68 -27.24
CA LEU A 20 -9.78 18.57 -26.70
C LEU A 20 -9.88 19.93 -27.40
N GLN A 21 -9.88 21.03 -26.63
CA GLN A 21 -9.96 22.36 -27.22
C GLN A 21 -8.58 22.78 -27.78
N PRO A 22 -8.51 23.51 -28.92
CA PRO A 22 -7.24 23.84 -29.58
C PRO A 22 -6.26 24.66 -28.72
N ASP A 23 -6.79 25.46 -27.79
CA ASP A 23 -6.05 26.27 -26.82
C ASP A 23 -5.33 25.42 -25.75
N GLN A 24 -5.80 24.20 -25.50
CA GLN A 24 -5.19 23.26 -24.55
C GLN A 24 -3.98 22.51 -25.12
N LYS A 25 -3.74 22.57 -26.44
CA LYS A 25 -2.61 21.90 -27.09
C LYS A 25 -1.26 22.47 -26.63
N ALA A 26 -1.17 23.80 -26.52
CA ALA A 26 0.05 24.49 -26.12
C ALA A 26 0.50 24.15 -24.68
N PRO A 27 -0.35 24.23 -23.64
CA PRO A 27 0.06 23.86 -22.29
C PRO A 27 0.38 22.37 -22.13
N ILE A 28 -0.29 21.47 -22.86
CA ILE A 28 0.04 20.04 -22.86
C ILE A 28 1.41 19.80 -23.51
N ALA A 29 1.67 20.42 -24.66
CA ALA A 29 2.98 20.33 -25.31
C ALA A 29 4.10 20.88 -24.40
N ASP A 30 3.85 22.01 -23.72
CA ASP A 30 4.79 22.64 -22.81
C ASP A 30 5.11 21.75 -21.60
N THR A 31 4.10 21.07 -21.05
CA THR A 31 4.25 20.06 -19.97
C THR A 31 5.08 18.85 -20.42
N LEU A 32 4.97 18.46 -21.69
CA LEU A 32 5.72 17.32 -22.26
C LEU A 32 7.16 17.69 -22.65
N SER A 33 7.40 18.95 -23.01
CA SER A 33 8.74 19.47 -23.36
C SER A 33 9.53 19.99 -22.16
N THR A 34 8.87 20.28 -21.05
CA THR A 34 9.55 20.60 -19.79
C THR A 34 10.16 19.33 -19.21
N THR A 35 11.38 19.00 -19.68
CA THR A 35 12.29 18.19 -18.88
C THR A 35 12.51 18.98 -17.60
N SER A 36 12.01 18.50 -16.47
CA SER A 36 12.16 19.14 -15.18
C SER A 36 13.63 19.51 -14.98
N GLN A 37 13.97 20.79 -15.15
CA GLN A 37 15.23 21.38 -14.68
C GLN A 37 15.19 21.45 -13.15
N GLU A 38 14.84 20.34 -12.48
CA GLU A 38 15.25 20.16 -11.10
C GLU A 38 16.77 20.06 -11.17
N SER A 39 17.45 21.02 -10.52
CA SER A 39 18.87 20.90 -10.21
C SER A 39 19.11 19.48 -9.72
N ILE A 40 19.80 18.67 -10.52
CA ILE A 40 20.04 17.25 -10.21
C ILE A 40 21.05 17.24 -9.06
N THR A 41 20.55 17.49 -7.85
CA THR A 41 21.31 17.30 -6.63
C THR A 41 21.62 15.81 -6.58
N PRO A 42 22.89 15.40 -6.60
CA PRO A 42 23.23 13.98 -6.66
C PRO A 42 22.56 13.21 -5.53
N TRP A 43 22.10 11.99 -5.80
CA TRP A 43 21.32 11.20 -4.82
C TRP A 43 22.02 11.05 -3.47
N PHE A 44 23.36 10.98 -3.45
CA PHE A 44 24.15 10.88 -2.23
C PHE A 44 24.13 12.18 -1.40
N VAL A 45 24.02 13.36 -2.04
CA VAL A 45 23.85 14.64 -1.35
C VAL A 45 22.46 14.69 -0.72
N ASN A 46 21.42 14.25 -1.43
CA ASN A 46 20.07 14.16 -0.87
C ASN A 46 20.00 13.19 0.31
N ALA A 47 20.69 12.05 0.21
CA ALA A 47 20.81 11.10 1.31
C ALA A 47 21.53 11.72 2.52
N LEU A 48 22.64 12.42 2.30
CA LEU A 48 23.38 13.08 3.38
C LEU A 48 22.55 14.19 4.05
N ILE A 49 21.79 14.96 3.27
CA ILE A 49 20.85 15.97 3.79
C ILE A 49 19.78 15.32 4.66
N ALA A 50 19.18 14.21 4.20
CA ALA A 50 18.19 13.47 4.97
C ALA A 50 18.80 12.93 6.27
N ILE A 51 19.96 12.27 6.21
CA ILE A 51 20.66 11.76 7.39
C ILE A 51 20.98 12.90 8.37
N GLY A 52 21.46 14.05 7.87
CA GLY A 52 21.74 15.21 8.70
C GLY A 52 20.50 15.75 9.42
N ALA A 53 19.35 15.77 8.74
CA ALA A 53 18.08 16.17 9.34
C ALA A 53 17.56 15.17 10.39
N TRP A 54 17.79 13.88 10.19
CA TRP A 54 17.43 12.86 11.19
C TRP A 54 18.37 12.89 12.39
N LEU A 55 19.67 13.11 12.16
CA LEU A 55 20.68 13.20 13.20
C LEU A 55 20.49 14.44 14.08
N SER A 56 20.00 15.55 13.52
CA SER A 56 19.80 16.81 14.28
C SER A 56 18.71 16.72 15.35
N VAL A 57 17.80 15.74 15.27
CA VAL A 57 16.81 15.49 16.30
C VAL A 57 17.44 14.94 17.59
N ILE A 58 18.58 14.25 17.50
CA ILE A 58 19.27 13.71 18.68
C ILE A 58 19.75 14.82 19.64
N PRO A 59 20.58 15.80 19.23
CA PRO A 59 20.98 16.87 20.14
C PRO A 59 19.80 17.73 20.58
N PHE A 60 18.75 17.86 19.75
CA PHE A 60 17.49 18.50 20.15
C PHE A 60 16.82 17.74 21.31
N LEU A 61 16.66 16.43 21.21
CA LEU A 61 16.10 15.61 22.29
C LEU A 61 16.98 15.61 23.54
N VAL A 62 18.30 15.57 23.40
CA VAL A 62 19.24 15.71 24.52
C VAL A 62 19.07 17.07 25.20
N PHE A 63 18.96 18.15 24.43
CA PHE A 63 18.71 19.49 24.97
C PHE A 63 17.40 19.57 25.75
N ILE A 64 16.30 19.03 25.20
CA ILE A 64 15.00 18.97 25.87
C ILE A 64 15.07 18.15 27.16
N ALA A 65 15.83 17.04 27.15
CA ALA A 65 16.04 16.20 28.33
C ALA A 65 16.87 16.91 29.40
N LEU A 66 17.94 17.62 29.01
CA LEU A 66 18.77 18.43 29.93
C LEU A 66 18.01 19.62 30.52
N LEU A 67 17.11 20.21 29.75
CA LEU A 67 16.19 21.25 30.24
C LEU A 67 15.09 20.69 31.13
N GLU A 68 15.03 19.37 31.31
CA GLU A 68 14.13 18.81 32.31
C GLU A 68 12.65 19.16 31.96
N ILE A 69 12.35 19.28 30.65
CA ILE A 69 11.01 19.64 30.16
C ILE A 69 10.06 18.44 30.23
N ILE A 70 10.58 17.24 29.96
CA ILE A 70 9.80 15.99 29.92
C ILE A 70 9.95 15.25 31.25
N HIS A 71 9.20 15.70 32.26
CA HIS A 71 9.25 15.12 33.61
C HIS A 71 7.99 14.38 34.02
N THR A 72 6.87 14.74 33.40
CA THR A 72 5.57 14.15 33.65
C THR A 72 5.02 13.60 32.34
N PRO A 73 4.15 12.57 32.39
CA PRO A 73 3.54 12.07 31.17
C PRO A 73 2.73 13.16 30.47
N VAL A 74 2.00 14.02 31.22
CA VAL A 74 1.38 15.26 30.68
C VAL A 74 2.37 16.13 29.89
N SER A 75 3.56 16.41 30.43
CA SER A 75 4.56 17.24 29.71
C SER A 75 5.03 16.59 28.40
N ALA A 76 5.13 15.26 28.35
CA ALA A 76 5.45 14.53 27.13
C ALA A 76 4.32 14.66 26.08
N ILE A 77 3.06 14.53 26.51
CA ILE A 77 1.88 14.73 25.64
C ILE A 77 1.89 16.14 25.05
N LEU A 78 2.01 17.15 25.91
CA LEU A 78 1.97 18.55 25.48
C LEU A 78 3.10 18.88 24.52
N LEU A 79 4.34 18.45 24.83
CA LEU A 79 5.47 18.67 23.93
C LEU A 79 5.27 17.91 22.60
N GLY A 80 4.76 16.68 22.65
CA GLY A 80 4.45 15.89 21.46
C GLY A 80 3.47 16.61 20.53
N ILE A 81 2.37 17.13 21.09
CA ILE A 81 1.37 17.93 20.35
C ILE A 81 2.01 19.20 19.76
N VAL A 82 2.81 19.92 20.55
CA VAL A 82 3.50 21.14 20.10
C VAL A 82 4.44 20.84 18.93
N LEU A 83 5.20 19.74 18.97
CA LEU A 83 6.07 19.33 17.86
C LEU A 83 5.26 18.97 16.61
N ILE A 84 4.19 18.18 16.75
CA ILE A 84 3.32 17.81 15.64
C ILE A 84 2.73 19.06 14.98
N ILE A 85 2.11 19.95 15.76
CA ILE A 85 1.51 21.18 15.27
C ILE A 85 2.58 22.10 14.65
N GLY A 86 3.73 22.25 15.29
CA GLY A 86 4.85 23.04 14.78
C GLY A 86 5.33 22.57 13.40
N THR A 87 5.32 21.26 13.15
CA THR A 87 5.71 20.71 11.84
C THR A 87 4.69 21.01 10.74
N ILE A 88 3.40 21.20 11.08
CA ILE A 88 2.36 21.62 10.12
C ILE A 88 2.66 23.04 9.64
N PHE A 89 2.99 23.95 10.57
CA PHE A 89 3.38 25.32 10.23
C PHE A 89 4.68 25.38 9.43
N LEU A 90 5.67 24.54 9.78
CA LEU A 90 6.94 24.46 9.05
C LEU A 90 6.72 24.09 7.58
N HIS A 91 5.77 23.18 7.29
CA HIS A 91 5.40 22.80 5.94
C HIS A 91 4.69 23.91 5.16
N GLN A 92 3.93 24.78 5.84
CA GLN A 92 3.24 25.89 5.19
C GLN A 92 4.22 27.00 4.76
N VAL A 93 5.29 27.21 5.52
CA VAL A 93 6.25 28.30 5.26
C VAL A 93 7.31 27.91 4.22
N ASN A 94 7.71 26.64 4.13
CA ASN A 94 8.80 26.24 3.24
C ASN A 94 8.61 24.88 2.57
N GLN A 95 8.10 24.88 1.33
CA GLN A 95 7.83 23.65 0.58
C GLN A 95 9.05 23.11 -0.20
N LYS A 96 10.11 23.90 -0.37
CA LYS A 96 11.18 23.58 -1.35
C LYS A 96 12.46 23.00 -0.75
N GLY A 97 12.70 23.15 0.55
CA GLY A 97 13.93 22.71 1.20
C GLY A 97 13.90 21.24 1.63
N LEU A 98 14.71 20.36 0.99
CA LEU A 98 14.79 18.94 1.36
C LEU A 98 15.14 18.72 2.84
N PHE A 99 16.11 19.48 3.39
CA PHE A 99 16.51 19.38 4.80
C PHE A 99 15.33 19.65 5.75
N LEU A 100 14.59 20.74 5.52
CA LEU A 100 13.46 21.12 6.38
C LEU A 100 12.29 20.15 6.23
N ASN A 101 12.07 19.60 5.03
CA ASN A 101 11.08 18.55 4.83
C ASN A 101 11.42 17.28 5.63
N GLN A 102 12.68 16.87 5.65
CA GLN A 102 13.15 15.72 6.42
C GLN A 102 13.15 16.00 7.94
N LEU A 103 13.54 17.21 8.34
CA LEU A 103 13.49 17.64 9.74
C LEU A 103 12.04 17.67 10.25
N ALA A 104 11.11 18.20 9.46
CA ALA A 104 9.68 18.23 9.78
C ALA A 104 9.13 16.81 9.95
N LEU A 105 9.51 15.88 9.07
CA LEU A 105 9.11 14.47 9.18
C LEU A 105 9.58 13.85 10.51
N VAL A 106 10.86 13.96 10.84
CA VAL A 106 11.41 13.33 12.05
C VAL A 106 10.92 14.00 13.32
N LEU A 107 10.78 15.33 13.32
CA LEU A 107 10.16 16.06 14.45
C LEU A 107 8.69 15.66 14.64
N ASN A 108 7.94 15.45 13.56
CA ASN A 108 6.56 14.97 13.65
C ASN A 108 6.51 13.57 14.27
N LEU A 109 7.32 12.63 13.79
CA LEU A 109 7.41 11.27 14.34
C LEU A 109 7.88 11.26 15.80
N THR A 110 8.83 12.13 16.13
CA THR A 110 9.28 12.33 17.52
C THR A 110 8.13 12.84 18.39
N GLY A 111 7.35 13.79 17.88
CA GLY A 111 6.15 14.29 18.56
C GLY A 111 5.10 13.21 18.77
N GLN A 112 4.86 12.35 17.77
CA GLN A 112 3.97 11.19 17.90
C GLN A 112 4.48 10.22 18.98
N VAL A 113 5.77 9.88 18.98
CA VAL A 113 6.36 8.99 20.00
C VAL A 113 6.18 9.57 21.40
N LEU A 114 6.44 10.87 21.61
CA LEU A 114 6.23 11.53 22.90
C LEU A 114 4.76 11.56 23.31
N PHE A 115 3.85 11.80 22.37
CA PHE A 115 2.41 11.76 22.60
C PHE A 115 1.96 10.36 23.06
N ILE A 116 2.38 9.31 22.35
CA ILE A 116 2.05 7.92 22.64
C ILE A 116 2.60 7.50 24.01
N LEU A 117 3.89 7.76 24.26
CA LEU A 117 4.54 7.43 25.54
C LEU A 117 3.96 8.23 26.71
N GLY A 118 3.57 9.48 26.47
CA GLY A 118 2.93 10.32 27.47
C GLY A 118 1.57 9.79 27.90
N ILE A 119 0.72 9.36 26.96
CA ILE A 119 -0.58 8.73 27.31
C ILE A 119 -0.35 7.41 28.04
N ALA A 120 0.57 6.58 27.55
CA ALA A 120 0.92 5.32 28.21
C ALA A 120 1.46 5.52 29.65
N GLY A 121 2.13 6.64 29.91
CA GLY A 121 2.70 6.99 31.21
C GLY A 121 1.69 7.44 32.28
N GLU A 122 0.51 7.96 31.89
CA GLU A 122 -0.56 8.37 32.82
C GLU A 122 -1.30 7.18 33.49
N LYS A 123 -0.77 5.95 33.37
CA LYS A 123 -1.45 4.70 33.76
C LYS A 123 -2.82 4.51 33.09
N HIS A 124 -3.01 5.08 31.90
CA HIS A 124 -4.12 4.71 31.05
C HIS A 124 -3.96 3.27 30.56
N ASP A 125 -5.07 2.64 30.19
CA ASP A 125 -5.03 1.33 29.55
C ASP A 125 -4.42 1.41 28.13
N VAL A 126 -4.01 0.25 27.63
CA VAL A 126 -3.41 0.13 26.30
C VAL A 126 -4.42 0.54 25.22
N ALA A 127 -5.71 0.21 25.40
CA ALA A 127 -6.80 0.66 24.53
C ALA A 127 -6.87 2.19 24.39
N THR A 128 -6.81 2.97 25.47
CA THR A 128 -6.88 4.44 25.38
C THR A 128 -5.71 5.00 24.56
N THR A 129 -4.50 4.48 24.78
CA THR A 129 -3.31 4.90 24.03
C THR A 129 -3.45 4.57 22.54
N ALA A 130 -3.90 3.36 22.22
CA ALA A 130 -4.09 2.92 20.84
C ALA A 130 -5.25 3.68 20.14
N LEU A 131 -6.35 3.96 20.84
CA LEU A 131 -7.46 4.79 20.31
C LEU A 131 -6.99 6.21 20.00
N ALA A 132 -6.25 6.83 20.92
CA ALA A 132 -5.72 8.18 20.73
C ALA A 132 -4.75 8.23 19.53
N THR A 133 -3.90 7.20 19.40
CA THR A 133 -2.97 7.07 18.26
C THR A 133 -3.73 6.89 16.96
N TRP A 134 -4.73 6.00 16.93
CA TRP A 134 -5.54 5.75 15.74
C TRP A 134 -6.26 7.02 15.26
N PHE A 135 -6.83 7.79 16.18
CA PHE A 135 -7.49 9.05 15.86
C PHE A 135 -6.49 10.13 15.38
N LEU A 136 -5.32 10.20 16.02
CA LEU A 136 -4.24 11.10 15.60
C LEU A 136 -3.81 10.82 14.17
N GLU A 137 -3.59 9.55 13.80
CA GLU A 137 -3.15 9.20 12.45
C GLU A 137 -4.19 9.53 11.38
N ILE A 138 -5.49 9.36 11.68
CA ILE A 138 -6.57 9.79 10.77
C ILE A 138 -6.52 11.30 10.53
N ILE A 139 -6.29 12.09 11.59
CA ILE A 139 -6.14 13.53 11.46
C ILE A 139 -4.91 13.86 10.60
N LEU A 140 -3.77 13.20 10.85
CA LEU A 140 -2.53 13.46 10.11
C LEU A 140 -2.64 13.12 8.62
N ILE A 141 -3.37 12.06 8.27
CA ILE A 141 -3.66 11.71 6.87
C ILE A 141 -4.41 12.87 6.17
N GLY A 142 -5.37 13.48 6.84
CA GLY A 142 -6.17 14.59 6.27
C GLY A 142 -5.45 15.94 6.25
N VAL A 143 -4.70 16.26 7.31
CA VAL A 143 -4.12 17.60 7.52
C VAL A 143 -2.73 17.73 6.89
N TYR A 144 -1.88 16.72 7.02
CA TYR A 144 -0.49 16.81 6.59
C TYR A 144 -0.37 16.61 5.08
N GLN A 145 0.48 17.38 4.39
CA GLN A 145 0.60 17.31 2.91
C GLN A 145 1.76 16.41 2.44
N ASN A 146 2.60 15.94 3.35
CA ASN A 146 3.75 15.10 3.02
C ASN A 146 3.34 13.64 2.74
N ASN A 147 3.76 13.11 1.60
CA ASN A 147 3.45 11.74 1.18
C ASN A 147 4.05 10.68 2.13
N ILE A 148 5.28 10.88 2.61
CA ILE A 148 5.94 9.90 3.49
C ILE A 148 5.21 9.80 4.82
N LEU A 149 4.82 10.94 5.40
CA LEU A 149 4.07 10.93 6.65
C LEU A 149 2.70 10.27 6.47
N ARG A 150 1.94 10.64 5.43
CA ARG A 150 0.64 10.01 5.13
C ARG A 150 0.74 8.50 4.98
N PHE A 151 1.76 8.01 4.26
CA PHE A 151 2.02 6.59 4.12
C PHE A 151 2.28 5.92 5.48
N LEU A 152 3.16 6.53 6.29
CA LEU A 152 3.51 6.01 7.60
C LEU A 152 2.31 6.05 8.57
N SER A 153 1.46 7.08 8.48
CA SER A 153 0.22 7.19 9.25
C SER A 153 -0.76 6.06 8.96
N VAL A 154 -0.87 5.59 7.71
CA VAL A 154 -1.68 4.40 7.40
C VAL A 154 -1.13 3.16 8.12
N LEU A 155 0.19 3.01 8.18
CA LEU A 155 0.83 1.87 8.88
C LEU A 155 0.65 1.97 10.39
N ILE A 156 0.89 3.15 10.98
CA ILE A 156 0.72 3.37 12.43
C ILE A 156 -0.74 3.19 12.83
N ALA A 157 -1.69 3.71 12.04
CA ALA A 157 -3.13 3.49 12.26
C ALA A 157 -3.49 1.99 12.19
N THR A 158 -2.90 1.25 11.26
CA THR A 158 -3.12 -0.19 11.14
C THR A 158 -2.59 -0.93 12.37
N ILE A 159 -1.40 -0.57 12.86
CA ILE A 159 -0.83 -1.15 14.09
C ILE A 159 -1.70 -0.80 15.30
N ALA A 160 -2.13 0.45 15.44
CA ALA A 160 -3.03 0.87 16.51
C ALA A 160 -4.36 0.08 16.46
N ALA A 161 -4.93 -0.14 15.27
CA ALA A 161 -6.12 -0.97 15.11
C ALA A 161 -5.89 -2.43 15.53
N LEU A 162 -4.73 -3.02 15.22
CA LEU A 162 -4.37 -4.37 15.68
C LEU A 162 -4.26 -4.44 17.21
N VAL A 163 -3.65 -3.43 17.84
CA VAL A 163 -3.55 -3.34 19.30
C VAL A 163 -4.95 -3.27 19.94
N LEU A 164 -5.86 -2.48 19.36
CA LEU A 164 -7.24 -2.39 19.84
C LEU A 164 -8.01 -3.71 19.72
N LEU A 165 -7.85 -4.42 18.60
CA LEU A 165 -8.47 -5.73 18.41
C LEU A 165 -7.97 -6.76 19.43
N TYR A 166 -6.70 -6.67 19.81
CA TYR A 166 -6.11 -7.53 20.84
C TYR A 166 -6.61 -7.16 22.24
N ASP A 167 -6.55 -5.87 22.61
CA ASP A 167 -6.90 -5.39 23.97
C ASP A 167 -8.40 -5.53 24.27
N PHE A 168 -9.27 -5.37 23.27
CA PHE A 168 -10.71 -5.64 23.41
C PHE A 168 -11.09 -7.12 23.26
N GLU A 169 -10.11 -8.02 23.12
CA GLU A 169 -10.31 -9.45 22.92
C GLU A 169 -11.12 -9.83 21.65
N ILE A 170 -11.26 -8.89 20.70
CA ILE A 170 -11.97 -9.08 19.41
C ILE A 170 -10.99 -9.58 18.35
N HIS A 171 -10.26 -10.64 18.66
CA HIS A 171 -9.17 -11.16 17.82
C HIS A 171 -9.62 -11.47 16.37
N GLN A 172 -10.82 -12.03 16.22
CA GLN A 172 -11.42 -12.36 14.92
C GLN A 172 -11.75 -11.12 14.06
N GLY A 173 -11.77 -9.92 14.66
CA GLY A 173 -11.93 -8.65 13.93
C GLY A 173 -10.79 -8.35 12.96
N ILE A 174 -9.64 -9.04 13.09
CA ILE A 174 -8.54 -8.95 12.11
C ILE A 174 -8.97 -9.34 10.70
N HIS A 175 -9.91 -10.30 10.58
CA HIS A 175 -10.43 -10.73 9.28
C HIS A 175 -11.19 -9.60 8.59
N LEU A 176 -11.97 -8.83 9.34
CA LEU A 176 -12.66 -7.64 8.84
C LEU A 176 -11.64 -6.57 8.43
N LEU A 177 -10.61 -6.32 9.25
CA LEU A 177 -9.54 -5.37 8.93
C LEU A 177 -8.83 -5.73 7.61
N ILE A 178 -8.50 -7.00 7.41
CA ILE A 178 -7.88 -7.50 6.17
C ILE A 178 -8.76 -7.22 4.95
N VAL A 179 -10.07 -7.52 5.05
CA VAL A 179 -11.02 -7.28 3.96
C VAL A 179 -11.19 -5.78 3.69
N LEU A 180 -11.23 -4.94 4.72
CA LEU A 180 -11.30 -3.49 4.59
C LEU A 180 -10.04 -2.92 3.92
N LEU A 181 -8.85 -3.37 4.31
CA LEU A 181 -7.58 -2.94 3.70
C LEU A 181 -7.50 -3.36 2.23
N ALA A 182 -7.89 -4.60 1.90
CA ALA A 182 -7.92 -5.08 0.52
C ALA A 182 -8.96 -4.35 -0.33
N SER A 183 -10.16 -4.14 0.21
CA SER A 183 -11.22 -3.39 -0.48
C SER A 183 -10.83 -1.93 -0.68
N GLY A 184 -10.19 -1.32 0.32
CA GLY A 184 -9.61 0.02 0.25
C GLY A 184 -8.56 0.10 -0.85
N ALA A 185 -7.59 -0.81 -0.89
CA ALA A 185 -6.60 -0.87 -1.96
C ALA A 185 -7.26 -1.02 -3.36
N VAL A 186 -8.21 -1.95 -3.51
CA VAL A 186 -8.92 -2.16 -4.78
C VAL A 186 -9.67 -0.90 -5.22
N TRP A 187 -10.48 -0.32 -4.34
CA TRP A 187 -11.24 0.90 -4.63
C TRP A 187 -10.31 2.04 -5.08
N TYR A 188 -9.23 2.24 -4.32
CA TYR A 188 -8.30 3.33 -4.53
C TYR A 188 -7.55 3.23 -5.85
N TRP A 189 -7.07 2.03 -6.21
CA TRP A 189 -6.37 1.82 -7.48
C TRP A 189 -7.33 1.71 -8.68
N ILE A 190 -8.60 1.31 -8.49
CA ILE A 190 -9.59 1.32 -9.57
C ILE A 190 -10.01 2.74 -9.94
N ALA A 191 -10.28 3.58 -8.95
CA ALA A 191 -10.80 4.93 -9.12
C ALA A 191 -9.70 5.98 -9.41
N GLU A 192 -8.47 5.56 -9.70
CA GLU A 192 -7.33 6.43 -10.04
C GLU A 192 -7.69 7.59 -11.00
N PRO A 193 -8.36 7.38 -12.15
CA PRO A 193 -8.66 8.49 -13.07
C PRO A 193 -9.54 9.58 -12.45
N GLN A 194 -10.44 9.19 -11.54
CA GLN A 194 -11.30 10.12 -10.80
C GLN A 194 -10.51 10.81 -9.68
N HIS A 195 -9.61 10.07 -9.02
CA HIS A 195 -8.75 10.65 -7.97
C HIS A 195 -7.72 11.64 -8.52
N LEU A 196 -7.23 11.45 -9.75
CA LEU A 196 -6.28 12.38 -10.37
C LEU A 196 -6.93 13.68 -10.86
N THR A 197 -8.25 13.72 -11.01
CA THR A 197 -8.99 14.94 -11.41
C THR A 197 -9.39 15.82 -10.22
N ASP A 198 -9.49 15.25 -9.02
CA ASP A 198 -9.70 16.00 -7.78
C ASP A 198 -8.36 16.46 -7.19
N LYS A 199 -8.21 17.77 -6.93
CA LYS A 199 -6.99 18.38 -6.38
C LYS A 199 -6.57 17.78 -5.04
N MET A 200 -7.52 17.42 -4.17
CA MET A 200 -7.20 16.84 -2.87
C MET A 200 -6.73 15.40 -3.04
N MET A 201 -7.48 14.60 -3.81
CA MET A 201 -7.18 13.19 -4.03
C MET A 201 -5.89 12.97 -4.84
N ALA A 202 -5.54 13.89 -5.75
CA ALA A 202 -4.28 13.83 -6.49
C ALA A 202 -3.05 13.83 -5.55
N THR A 203 -3.13 14.55 -4.43
CA THR A 203 -2.05 14.56 -3.42
C THR A 203 -2.08 13.35 -2.50
N LEU A 204 -3.25 12.75 -2.28
CA LEU A 204 -3.42 11.59 -1.43
C LEU A 204 -3.11 10.30 -2.18
N TYR A 205 -3.15 10.33 -3.52
CA TYR A 205 -3.17 9.16 -4.39
C TYR A 205 -2.06 8.15 -4.06
N GLN A 206 -0.81 8.53 -4.27
CA GLN A 206 0.30 7.61 -4.08
C GLN A 206 0.45 7.11 -2.63
N PRO A 207 0.48 7.97 -1.58
CA PRO A 207 0.76 7.50 -0.23
C PRO A 207 -0.30 6.57 0.35
N LEU A 208 -1.59 6.84 0.11
CA LEU A 208 -2.67 5.98 0.61
C LEU A 208 -2.74 4.67 -0.17
N GLY A 209 -2.61 4.71 -1.50
CA GLY A 209 -2.66 3.52 -2.35
C GLY A 209 -1.58 2.49 -1.98
N TYR A 210 -0.34 2.93 -1.78
CA TYR A 210 0.73 2.05 -1.30
C TYR A 210 0.59 1.72 0.20
N GLY A 211 0.10 2.66 1.00
CA GLY A 211 -0.14 2.47 2.43
C GLY A 211 -1.10 1.30 2.68
N PHE A 212 -2.24 1.24 1.99
CA PHE A 212 -3.20 0.14 2.10
C PHE A 212 -2.60 -1.20 1.69
N VAL A 213 -1.82 -1.24 0.61
CA VAL A 213 -1.18 -2.47 0.12
C VAL A 213 -0.15 -3.00 1.11
N ILE A 214 0.73 -2.13 1.62
CA ILE A 214 1.73 -2.53 2.61
C ILE A 214 1.06 -2.90 3.93
N ALA A 215 0.08 -2.13 4.40
CA ALA A 215 -0.69 -2.45 5.61
C ALA A 215 -1.36 -3.84 5.50
N LEU A 216 -2.02 -4.13 4.36
CA LEU A 216 -2.62 -5.43 4.09
C LEU A 216 -1.58 -6.56 4.18
N GLN A 217 -0.43 -6.39 3.51
CA GLN A 217 0.65 -7.37 3.53
C GLN A 217 1.24 -7.56 4.93
N THR A 218 1.47 -6.47 5.68
CA THR A 218 1.97 -6.51 7.06
C THR A 218 1.04 -7.29 7.98
N VAL A 219 -0.27 -7.04 7.91
CA VAL A 219 -1.25 -7.79 8.71
C VAL A 219 -1.25 -9.27 8.34
N LEU A 220 -1.14 -9.60 7.05
CA LEU A 220 -1.13 -10.98 6.57
C LEU A 220 0.14 -11.75 6.91
N ILE A 221 1.26 -11.08 7.24
CA ILE A 221 2.46 -11.76 7.76
C ILE A 221 2.13 -12.50 9.06
N LEU A 222 1.18 -12.02 9.88
CA LEU A 222 0.76 -12.72 11.09
C LEU A 222 0.23 -14.14 10.81
N SER A 223 -0.28 -14.41 9.61
CA SER A 223 -0.80 -15.74 9.23
C SER A 223 0.28 -16.79 8.97
N ILE A 224 1.54 -16.36 8.79
CA ILE A 224 2.67 -17.26 8.54
C ILE A 224 3.65 -17.31 9.71
N LEU A 225 3.46 -16.48 10.74
CA LEU A 225 4.26 -16.53 11.95
C LEU A 225 3.97 -17.82 12.72
N PRO A 226 4.98 -18.43 13.38
CA PRO A 226 4.78 -19.59 14.22
C PRO A 226 3.74 -19.31 15.30
N HIS A 227 2.92 -20.31 15.63
CA HIS A 227 2.01 -20.23 16.76
C HIS A 227 2.83 -19.92 18.02
N SER A 228 2.52 -18.78 18.63
CA SER A 228 3.11 -18.36 19.91
C SER A 228 1.98 -18.09 20.88
N ASN A 229 2.23 -18.25 22.18
CA ASN A 229 1.23 -17.96 23.20
C ASN A 229 0.78 -16.48 23.20
N ALA A 230 1.52 -15.60 22.53
CA ALA A 230 1.21 -14.19 22.36
C ALA A 230 0.23 -13.91 21.20
N ILE A 231 0.07 -14.85 20.27
CA ILE A 231 -0.85 -14.70 19.14
C ILE A 231 -2.03 -15.67 19.35
N PRO A 232 -3.25 -15.16 19.56
CA PRO A 232 -4.43 -15.99 19.71
C PRO A 232 -4.62 -16.93 18.50
N PRO A 233 -5.19 -18.12 18.68
CA PRO A 233 -5.47 -19.03 17.58
C PRO A 233 -6.47 -18.38 16.61
N LEU A 234 -5.96 -17.91 15.48
CA LEU A 234 -6.75 -17.26 14.42
C LEU A 234 -7.08 -18.26 13.32
N THR A 235 -8.33 -18.22 12.88
CA THR A 235 -8.85 -19.09 11.83
C THR A 235 -8.75 -18.36 10.48
N TRP A 236 -7.62 -18.52 9.80
CA TRP A 236 -7.27 -17.74 8.60
C TRP A 236 -8.17 -17.96 7.38
N TRP A 237 -8.97 -19.04 7.36
CA TRP A 237 -9.97 -19.29 6.32
C TRP A 237 -11.03 -18.19 6.17
N PHE A 238 -11.35 -17.43 7.22
CA PHE A 238 -12.27 -16.28 7.10
C PHE A 238 -11.66 -15.16 6.26
N SER A 239 -10.37 -14.86 6.45
CA SER A 239 -9.65 -13.92 5.58
C SER A 239 -9.61 -14.42 4.14
N THR A 240 -9.41 -15.72 3.94
CA THR A 240 -9.41 -16.31 2.59
C THR A 240 -10.75 -16.10 1.91
N ILE A 241 -11.86 -16.44 2.55
CA ILE A 241 -13.21 -16.25 1.99
C ILE A 241 -13.43 -14.77 1.66
N GLY A 242 -13.12 -13.86 2.58
CA GLY A 242 -13.28 -12.43 2.38
C GLY A 242 -12.43 -11.89 1.21
N LEU A 243 -11.16 -12.30 1.13
CA LEU A 243 -10.27 -11.90 0.03
C LEU A 243 -10.67 -12.54 -1.30
N THR A 244 -11.16 -13.79 -1.32
CA THR A 244 -11.70 -14.41 -2.54
C THR A 244 -12.90 -13.61 -3.05
N MET A 245 -13.80 -13.16 -2.16
CA MET A 245 -14.91 -12.30 -2.55
C MET A 245 -14.45 -10.97 -3.14
N VAL A 246 -13.42 -10.34 -2.55
CA VAL A 246 -12.81 -9.11 -3.09
C VAL A 246 -12.17 -9.37 -4.45
N LEU A 247 -11.46 -10.49 -4.63
CA LEU A 247 -10.83 -10.86 -5.89
C LEU A 247 -11.87 -11.13 -6.99
N LEU A 248 -12.95 -11.86 -6.68
CA LEU A 248 -14.07 -12.09 -7.61
C LEU A 248 -14.74 -10.77 -8.01
N ALA A 249 -14.93 -9.85 -7.08
CA ALA A 249 -15.48 -8.52 -7.36
C ALA A 249 -14.55 -7.71 -8.29
N LEU A 250 -13.23 -7.76 -8.04
CA LEU A 250 -12.22 -7.14 -8.90
C LEU A 250 -12.25 -7.77 -10.30
N GLU A 251 -12.22 -9.09 -10.43
CA GLU A 251 -12.31 -9.80 -11.72
C GLU A 251 -13.58 -9.43 -12.48
N TYR A 252 -14.73 -9.42 -11.82
CA TYR A 252 -16.00 -9.00 -12.40
C TYR A 252 -15.92 -7.56 -12.94
N TYR A 253 -15.37 -6.63 -12.15
CA TYR A 253 -15.17 -5.25 -12.56
C TYR A 253 -14.27 -5.15 -13.80
N LEU A 254 -13.15 -5.88 -13.81
CA LEU A 254 -12.19 -5.87 -14.92
C LEU A 254 -12.79 -6.46 -16.20
N LEU A 255 -13.48 -7.59 -16.11
CA LEU A 255 -14.12 -8.22 -17.27
C LEU A 255 -15.17 -7.30 -17.88
N ARG A 256 -16.01 -6.69 -17.04
CA ARG A 256 -17.04 -5.74 -17.48
C ARG A 256 -16.43 -4.48 -18.11
N ASN A 257 -15.40 -3.91 -17.49
CA ASN A 257 -14.74 -2.70 -17.99
C ASN A 257 -14.00 -2.94 -19.32
N ASN A 258 -13.52 -4.17 -19.55
CA ASN A 258 -12.88 -4.57 -20.82
C ASN A 258 -13.87 -5.12 -21.86
N GLY A 259 -15.18 -5.01 -21.63
CA GLY A 259 -16.22 -5.45 -22.59
C GLY A 259 -16.30 -6.97 -22.79
N ILE A 260 -15.75 -7.76 -21.87
CA ILE A 260 -15.80 -9.22 -21.92
C ILE A 260 -17.10 -9.68 -21.26
N SER A 261 -17.91 -10.45 -21.99
CA SER A 261 -19.16 -10.99 -21.44
C SER A 261 -18.87 -11.89 -20.22
N ILE A 262 -19.60 -11.66 -19.12
CA ILE A 262 -19.52 -12.50 -17.91
C ILE A 262 -20.00 -13.94 -18.17
N THR A 263 -20.80 -14.17 -19.21
CA THR A 263 -21.25 -15.50 -19.63
C THR A 263 -20.30 -16.19 -20.61
N ALA A 264 -19.22 -15.52 -21.04
CA ALA A 264 -18.22 -16.15 -21.89
C ALA A 264 -17.51 -17.29 -21.14
N LEU A 265 -17.16 -18.36 -21.87
CA LEU A 265 -16.42 -19.50 -21.32
C LEU A 265 -15.14 -19.07 -20.59
N LYS A 266 -14.47 -18.03 -21.10
CA LYS A 266 -13.24 -17.46 -20.48
C LYS A 266 -13.53 -16.87 -19.09
N SER A 267 -14.62 -16.11 -18.95
CA SER A 267 -15.03 -15.51 -17.68
C SER A 267 -15.41 -16.58 -16.67
N TYR A 268 -16.15 -17.60 -17.10
CA TYR A 268 -16.47 -18.74 -16.24
C TYR A 268 -15.22 -19.49 -15.78
N ALA A 269 -14.27 -19.74 -16.69
CA ALA A 269 -12.99 -20.37 -16.34
C ALA A 269 -12.20 -19.56 -15.31
N ILE A 270 -12.17 -18.22 -15.42
CA ILE A 270 -11.52 -17.34 -14.43
C ILE A 270 -12.19 -17.50 -13.07
N PHE A 271 -13.51 -17.31 -12.96
CA PHE A 271 -14.21 -17.39 -11.68
C PHE A 271 -14.09 -18.77 -11.03
N VAL A 272 -14.22 -19.85 -11.80
CA VAL A 272 -14.06 -21.23 -11.29
C VAL A 272 -12.63 -21.46 -10.80
N CYS A 273 -11.62 -21.02 -11.55
CA CYS A 273 -10.23 -21.10 -11.10
C CYS A 273 -10.01 -20.31 -9.81
N THR A 274 -10.57 -19.11 -9.68
CA THR A 274 -10.43 -18.27 -8.49
C THR A 274 -11.10 -18.88 -7.26
N ILE A 275 -12.30 -19.45 -7.42
CA ILE A 275 -12.98 -20.19 -6.34
C ILE A 275 -12.17 -21.44 -5.95
N LEU A 276 -11.68 -22.19 -6.94
CA LEU A 276 -10.88 -23.39 -6.70
C LEU A 276 -9.58 -23.05 -5.97
N ILE A 277 -8.88 -21.97 -6.38
CA ILE A 277 -7.68 -21.48 -5.68
C ILE A 277 -8.02 -21.09 -4.24
N GLY A 278 -9.12 -20.35 -4.01
CA GLY A 278 -9.56 -19.99 -2.67
C GLY A 278 -9.86 -21.21 -1.79
N LEU A 279 -10.46 -22.26 -2.36
CA LEU A 279 -10.77 -23.50 -1.66
C LEU A 279 -9.50 -24.32 -1.34
N LEU A 280 -8.60 -24.50 -2.33
CA LEU A 280 -7.35 -25.25 -2.16
C LEU A 280 -6.42 -24.55 -1.17
N LEU A 281 -6.36 -23.22 -1.21
CA LEU A 281 -5.49 -22.39 -0.38
C LEU A 281 -6.24 -21.75 0.79
N HIS A 282 -7.26 -22.45 1.32
CA HIS A 282 -8.15 -21.88 2.34
C HIS A 282 -7.41 -21.39 3.60
N GLN A 283 -6.28 -21.99 4.00
CA GLN A 283 -5.47 -21.51 5.14
C GLN A 283 -4.45 -20.43 4.78
N SER A 284 -4.37 -20.02 3.51
CA SER A 284 -3.29 -19.18 2.99
C SER A 284 -3.83 -17.88 2.36
N PRO A 285 -4.47 -17.00 3.15
CA PRO A 285 -5.09 -15.77 2.65
C PRO A 285 -4.08 -14.83 1.97
N GLY A 286 -2.80 -14.88 2.37
CA GLY A 286 -1.74 -14.07 1.77
C GLY A 286 -1.53 -14.31 0.28
N ILE A 287 -1.76 -15.53 -0.21
CA ILE A 287 -1.64 -15.84 -1.64
C ILE A 287 -2.73 -15.12 -2.44
N ILE A 288 -3.95 -15.09 -1.91
CA ILE A 288 -5.09 -14.42 -2.55
C ILE A 288 -4.88 -12.90 -2.56
N ALA A 289 -4.43 -12.33 -1.44
CA ALA A 289 -4.06 -10.92 -1.37
C ALA A 289 -2.95 -10.56 -2.37
N ALA A 290 -1.93 -11.41 -2.50
CA ALA A 290 -0.86 -11.19 -3.47
C ALA A 290 -1.39 -11.19 -4.91
N ILE A 291 -2.33 -12.08 -5.25
CA ILE A 291 -3.00 -12.12 -6.56
C ILE A 291 -3.79 -10.83 -6.80
N ILE A 292 -4.55 -10.34 -5.81
CA ILE A 292 -5.27 -9.06 -5.89
C ILE A 292 -4.30 -7.93 -6.23
N VAL A 293 -3.21 -7.79 -5.46
CA VAL A 293 -2.23 -6.70 -5.65
C VAL A 293 -1.50 -6.85 -6.99
N LEU A 294 -1.17 -8.07 -7.41
CA LEU A 294 -0.55 -8.33 -8.70
C LEU A 294 -1.47 -7.94 -9.85
N LEU A 295 -2.77 -8.27 -9.75
CA LEU A 295 -3.78 -7.95 -10.76
C LEU A 295 -4.01 -6.43 -10.86
N LEU A 296 -4.09 -5.74 -9.72
CA LEU A 296 -4.13 -4.27 -9.68
C LEU A 296 -2.88 -3.65 -10.33
N GLY A 297 -1.69 -4.16 -10.00
CA GLY A 297 -0.43 -3.68 -10.56
C GLY A 297 -0.36 -3.88 -12.06
N TYR A 298 -0.77 -5.06 -12.54
CA TYR A 298 -0.81 -5.38 -13.96
C TYR A 298 -1.81 -4.52 -14.71
N GLN A 299 -3.05 -4.38 -14.22
CA GLN A 299 -4.08 -3.54 -14.83
C GLN A 299 -3.58 -2.10 -15.02
N ARG A 300 -2.82 -1.59 -14.06
CA ARG A 300 -2.35 -0.20 -14.03
C ARG A 300 -0.99 0.00 -14.71
N GLY A 301 -0.32 -1.06 -15.14
CA GLY A 301 1.07 -0.99 -15.58
C GLY A 301 2.04 -0.54 -14.47
N ASN A 302 1.64 -0.62 -13.20
CA ASN A 302 2.44 -0.17 -12.07
C ASN A 302 3.44 -1.27 -11.64
N ARG A 303 4.68 -1.12 -12.09
CA ARG A 303 5.78 -2.07 -11.82
C ARG A 303 6.12 -2.17 -10.33
N VAL A 304 5.92 -1.12 -9.55
CA VAL A 304 6.18 -1.13 -8.10
C VAL A 304 5.16 -2.04 -7.42
N LEU A 305 3.88 -1.89 -7.74
CA LEU A 305 2.81 -2.73 -7.18
C LEU A 305 3.00 -4.21 -7.56
N MET A 306 3.37 -4.49 -8.82
CA MET A 306 3.71 -5.83 -9.27
C MET A 306 4.93 -6.39 -8.51
N GLY A 307 5.98 -5.59 -8.34
CA GLY A 307 7.17 -5.96 -7.59
C GLY A 307 6.85 -6.30 -6.13
N LEU A 308 6.06 -5.45 -5.45
CA LEU A 308 5.59 -5.69 -4.08
C LEU A 308 4.79 -6.99 -3.99
N ALA A 309 3.87 -7.24 -4.93
CA ALA A 309 3.09 -8.48 -4.96
C ALA A 309 3.99 -9.71 -5.13
N ILE A 310 4.97 -9.67 -6.04
CA ILE A 310 5.90 -10.78 -6.29
C ILE A 310 6.79 -11.05 -5.07
N VAL A 311 7.34 -9.99 -4.46
CA VAL A 311 8.16 -10.12 -3.24
C VAL A 311 7.33 -10.72 -2.11
N PHE A 312 6.13 -10.18 -1.86
CA PHE A 312 5.24 -10.69 -0.82
C PHE A 312 4.82 -12.14 -1.07
N LEU A 313 4.44 -12.49 -2.30
CA LEU A 313 4.11 -13.85 -2.70
C LEU A 313 5.29 -14.80 -2.48
N SER A 314 6.52 -14.36 -2.79
CA SER A 314 7.74 -15.15 -2.58
C SER A 314 7.98 -15.41 -1.09
N VAL A 315 7.90 -14.37 -0.26
CA VAL A 315 8.01 -14.50 1.20
C VAL A 315 6.94 -15.46 1.74
N PHE A 316 5.70 -15.31 1.29
CA PHE A 316 4.58 -16.13 1.74
C PHE A 316 4.76 -17.60 1.34
N PHE A 317 5.20 -17.89 0.11
CA PHE A 317 5.49 -19.25 -0.32
C PHE A 317 6.65 -19.88 0.43
N ILE A 318 7.73 -19.12 0.69
CA ILE A 318 8.85 -19.60 1.49
C ILE A 318 8.36 -19.96 2.90
N ALA A 319 7.57 -19.11 3.54
CA ALA A 319 7.05 -19.38 4.87
C ALA A 319 6.05 -20.56 4.89
N TYR A 320 5.17 -20.63 3.89
CA TYR A 320 4.25 -21.75 3.71
C TYR A 320 4.99 -23.08 3.54
N TYR A 321 6.09 -23.09 2.79
CA TYR A 321 6.96 -24.26 2.65
C TYR A 321 7.49 -24.76 4.00
N TYR A 322 7.89 -23.85 4.90
CA TYR A 322 8.36 -24.24 6.23
C TYR A 322 7.22 -24.72 7.15
N HIS A 323 6.01 -24.15 7.02
CA HIS A 323 4.84 -24.54 7.81
C HIS A 323 4.25 -25.91 7.44
N LEU A 324 4.52 -26.43 6.23
CA LEU A 324 4.07 -27.76 5.86
C LEU A 324 4.71 -28.83 6.74
N ASN A 325 3.91 -29.48 7.58
CA ASN A 325 4.28 -30.63 8.43
C ASN A 325 4.41 -31.94 7.62
N ILE A 326 5.06 -31.87 6.45
CA ILE A 326 5.33 -33.03 5.59
C ILE A 326 6.83 -33.23 5.46
N THR A 327 7.24 -34.45 5.11
CA THR A 327 8.66 -34.78 4.91
C THR A 327 9.27 -33.94 3.80
N LEU A 328 10.59 -33.68 3.86
CA LEU A 328 11.32 -32.96 2.81
C LEU A 328 11.09 -33.57 1.41
N LEU A 329 10.96 -34.91 1.33
CA LEU A 329 10.63 -35.63 0.10
C LEU A 329 9.24 -35.24 -0.44
N MET A 330 8.22 -35.21 0.41
CA MET A 330 6.89 -34.77 -0.04
C MET A 330 6.88 -33.29 -0.43
N LYS A 331 7.64 -32.42 0.25
CA LYS A 331 7.79 -31.02 -0.15
C LYS A 331 8.41 -30.88 -1.54
N SER A 332 9.49 -31.63 -1.83
CA SER A 332 10.14 -31.58 -3.15
C SER A 332 9.24 -32.13 -4.26
N ILE A 333 8.54 -33.23 -4.02
CA ILE A 333 7.56 -33.78 -4.99
C ILE A 333 6.44 -32.78 -5.25
N THR A 334 5.91 -32.13 -4.21
CA THR A 334 4.86 -31.12 -4.33
C THR A 334 5.33 -29.93 -5.16
N LEU A 335 6.50 -29.36 -4.87
CA LEU A 335 7.07 -28.25 -5.67
C LEU A 335 7.33 -28.67 -7.13
N MET A 336 7.87 -29.87 -7.35
CA MET A 336 8.14 -30.37 -8.70
C MET A 336 6.83 -30.54 -9.48
N SER A 337 5.80 -31.13 -8.87
CA SER A 337 4.48 -31.27 -9.48
C SER A 337 3.81 -29.92 -9.78
N ALA A 338 3.92 -28.95 -8.87
CA ALA A 338 3.39 -27.61 -9.08
C ALA A 338 4.11 -26.89 -10.23
N GLY A 339 5.44 -27.01 -10.29
CA GLY A 339 6.25 -26.47 -11.39
C GLY A 339 5.88 -27.09 -12.74
N VAL A 340 5.75 -28.42 -12.81
CA VAL A 340 5.30 -29.12 -14.03
C VAL A 340 3.89 -28.70 -14.41
N ALA A 341 2.97 -28.62 -13.45
CA ALA A 341 1.59 -28.19 -13.70
C ALA A 341 1.53 -26.75 -14.26
N LEU A 342 2.32 -25.82 -13.71
CA LEU A 342 2.41 -24.45 -14.22
C LEU A 342 3.01 -24.38 -15.63
N LEU A 343 4.00 -25.22 -15.95
CA LEU A 343 4.57 -25.30 -17.30
C LEU A 343 3.56 -25.86 -18.31
N VAL A 344 2.83 -26.91 -17.94
CA VAL A 344 1.74 -27.47 -18.77
C VAL A 344 0.66 -26.43 -18.96
N LEU A 345 0.23 -25.75 -17.90
CA LEU A 345 -0.76 -24.69 -17.96
C LEU A 345 -0.31 -23.57 -18.91
N ARG A 346 0.94 -23.10 -18.78
CA ARG A 346 1.54 -22.11 -19.69
C ARG A 346 1.50 -22.58 -21.15
N PHE A 347 1.87 -23.83 -21.40
CA PHE A 347 1.86 -24.40 -22.75
C PHE A 347 0.44 -24.49 -23.33
N VAL A 348 -0.52 -24.92 -22.52
CA VAL A 348 -1.95 -24.99 -22.87
C VAL A 348 -2.51 -23.59 -23.14
N PHE A 349 -2.25 -22.61 -22.28
CA PHE A 349 -2.67 -21.23 -22.49
C PHE A 349 -2.11 -20.66 -23.79
N LYS A 350 -0.82 -20.91 -24.09
CA LYS A 350 -0.20 -20.46 -25.34
C LYS A 350 -0.82 -21.11 -26.59
N ARG A 351 -1.28 -22.37 -26.49
CA ARG A 351 -1.94 -23.09 -27.60
C ARG A 351 -3.41 -22.73 -27.78
N ILE A 352 -4.15 -22.56 -26.69
CA ILE A 352 -5.60 -22.27 -26.72
C ILE A 352 -5.87 -20.79 -26.95
N PHE A 353 -4.99 -19.93 -26.44
CA PHE A 353 -5.05 -18.48 -26.60
C PHE A 353 -3.75 -17.99 -27.25
N PRO A 354 -3.51 -18.33 -28.53
CA PRO A 354 -2.45 -17.64 -29.26
C PRO A 354 -2.78 -16.16 -29.17
N LEU A 355 -1.84 -15.37 -28.62
CA LEU A 355 -1.87 -13.92 -28.77
C LEU A 355 -1.97 -13.71 -30.27
N SER A 356 -3.12 -13.23 -30.74
CA SER A 356 -3.21 -12.70 -32.09
C SER A 356 -2.11 -11.66 -32.15
N GLU A 357 -1.05 -11.96 -32.89
CA GLU A 357 -0.12 -10.97 -33.39
C GLU A 357 -0.97 -10.00 -34.21
N ARG A 358 -1.48 -8.96 -33.56
CA ARG A 358 -2.06 -7.81 -34.23
C ARG A 358 -0.90 -6.85 -34.45
N GLY A 359 -0.41 -6.82 -35.69
CA GLY A 359 0.38 -5.73 -36.23
C GLY A 359 1.45 -6.13 -37.24
N GLU A 360 1.05 -6.69 -38.37
CA GLU A 360 1.66 -6.29 -39.67
C GLU A 360 0.91 -5.07 -40.20
#